data_AF-A0A1V5W4S5-F1
#
_entry.id   AF-A0A1V5W4S5-F1
#
_cell.length_a   1.000
_cell.length_b   1.000
_cell.length_c   1.000
_cell.angle_alpha   90.00
_cell.angle_beta   90.00
_cell.angle_gamma   90.00
#
_symmetry.space_group_name_H-M   'P 1'
#
loop_
_entity.id
_entity.type
_entity.pdbx_description
1 polymer ?
#
loop_
_entity_poly.entity_id
_entity_poly.type
_entity_poly.pdbx_seq_one_letter_code
_entity_poly.pdbx_strand_id
1 'polypeptide(L)'
;MKRIFISGLVALILMPLLVFAQEDRLNSQRIDEQGKSYDRQILELYNTIQKLISDNNFMNNKNYKTLPYQTEINFGPDSKNPQYVELIKHIYIRDGLFSSTPVGLEEKILRIYTNGNTITKLETIIQTKNFKTQEVENVTVTDPSPMTESTDDVTFTHSYNGRKVIDQKKLADVKNTTDLPLRNEIKIQFMIPNLTILYNNLLLIVESNKKEYKDLDIKMTDFLKKAIQY
;
A
#
# COMPACT_ATOMS: atom_id res chain seq x y z
N MET A 1 48.00 -47.56 -43.13
CA MET A 1 48.25 -46.25 -42.48
C MET A 1 47.11 -45.29 -42.81
N LYS A 2 46.71 -44.45 -41.84
CA LYS A 2 45.74 -43.33 -41.88
C LYS A 2 44.26 -43.65 -41.61
N ARG A 3 43.90 -43.58 -40.33
CA ARG A 3 42.57 -43.19 -39.81
C ARG A 3 42.80 -42.29 -38.60
N ILE A 4 42.84 -40.96 -38.76
CA ILE A 4 42.60 -40.02 -37.65
C ILE A 4 42.03 -38.71 -38.21
N PHE A 5 41.14 -38.10 -37.43
CA PHE A 5 40.72 -36.69 -37.42
C PHE A 5 39.54 -36.25 -38.28
N ILE A 6 38.33 -36.55 -37.81
CA ILE A 6 37.19 -35.60 -37.86
C ILE A 6 36.41 -35.73 -36.54
N SER A 7 36.87 -35.05 -35.49
CA SER A 7 36.14 -34.96 -34.21
C SER A 7 36.54 -33.69 -33.45
N GLY A 8 36.53 -32.55 -34.12
CA GLY A 8 37.04 -31.29 -33.56
C GLY A 8 36.32 -30.02 -34.03
N LEU A 9 35.05 -30.08 -34.45
CA LEU A 9 34.34 -28.88 -34.93
C LEU A 9 32.89 -28.73 -34.44
N VAL A 10 32.42 -29.56 -33.50
CA VAL A 10 31.03 -29.47 -32.97
C VAL A 10 31.00 -28.88 -31.55
N ALA A 11 32.13 -28.84 -30.84
CA ALA A 11 32.18 -28.31 -29.46
C ALA A 11 32.23 -26.77 -29.36
N LEU A 12 32.50 -26.05 -30.46
CA LEU A 12 32.70 -24.60 -30.45
C LEU A 12 31.45 -23.77 -30.75
N ILE A 13 30.34 -24.40 -31.16
CA ILE A 13 29.07 -23.70 -31.45
C ILE A 13 28.08 -23.83 -30.26
N LEU A 14 28.29 -24.79 -29.34
CA LEU A 14 27.42 -25.00 -28.18
C LEU A 14 27.82 -24.21 -26.92
N MET A 15 29.07 -23.72 -26.84
CA MET A 15 29.54 -22.93 -25.69
C MET A 15 28.84 -21.57 -25.50
N PRO A 16 28.55 -20.75 -26.54
CA PRO A 16 27.84 -19.49 -26.31
C PRO A 16 26.42 -19.71 -25.78
N LEU A 17 25.68 -20.70 -26.31
CA LEU A 17 24.30 -20.99 -25.88
C LEU A 17 24.22 -21.45 -24.41
N LEU A 18 25.19 -22.22 -23.92
CA LEU A 18 25.25 -22.66 -22.52
C LEU A 18 25.57 -21.51 -21.56
N VAL A 19 26.44 -20.57 -21.96
CA VAL A 19 26.78 -19.40 -21.14
C VAL A 19 25.60 -18.42 -21.05
N PHE A 20 24.94 -18.12 -22.16
CA PHE A 20 23.75 -17.26 -22.16
C PHE A 20 22.60 -17.85 -21.34
N ALA A 21 22.34 -19.16 -21.47
CA ALA A 21 21.30 -19.83 -20.67
C ALA A 21 21.61 -19.86 -19.16
N GLN A 22 22.89 -19.87 -18.78
CA GLN A 22 23.30 -19.79 -17.38
C GLN A 22 23.17 -18.36 -16.83
N GLU A 23 23.53 -17.35 -17.61
CA GLU A 23 23.38 -15.93 -17.25
C GLU A 23 21.90 -15.53 -17.09
N ASP A 24 21.04 -15.95 -18.01
CA ASP A 24 19.58 -15.72 -17.93
C ASP A 24 18.96 -16.38 -16.69
N ARG A 25 19.40 -17.60 -16.34
CA ARG A 25 18.94 -18.29 -15.12
C ARG A 25 19.36 -17.56 -13.85
N LEU A 26 20.61 -17.10 -13.78
CA LEU A 26 21.12 -16.35 -12.63
C LEU A 26 20.38 -15.01 -12.47
N ASN A 27 20.11 -14.31 -13.57
CA ASN A 27 19.35 -13.06 -13.57
C ASN A 27 17.89 -13.28 -13.15
N SER A 28 17.24 -14.34 -13.65
CA SER A 28 15.89 -14.71 -13.24
C SER A 28 15.81 -15.04 -11.74
N GLN A 29 16.77 -15.82 -11.22
CA GLN A 29 16.84 -16.15 -9.79
C GLN A 29 16.99 -14.90 -8.93
N ARG A 30 17.83 -13.96 -9.35
CA ARG A 30 18.03 -12.69 -8.65
C ARG A 30 16.75 -11.86 -8.57
N ILE A 31 15.94 -11.85 -9.62
CA ILE A 31 14.66 -11.12 -9.68
C ILE A 31 13.65 -11.74 -8.72
N ASP A 32 13.60 -13.07 -8.65
CA ASP A 32 12.73 -13.78 -7.71
C ASP A 32 13.18 -13.56 -6.26
N GLU A 33 14.49 -13.57 -5.99
CA GLU A 33 15.05 -13.26 -4.68
C GLU A 33 14.75 -11.82 -4.25
N GLN A 34 14.87 -10.86 -5.16
CA GLN A 34 14.45 -9.47 -4.92
C GLN A 34 12.96 -9.39 -4.62
N GLY A 35 12.12 -10.09 -5.38
CA GLY A 35 10.68 -10.16 -5.16
C GLY A 35 10.34 -10.64 -3.75
N LYS A 36 10.98 -11.71 -3.28
CA LYS A 36 10.83 -12.24 -1.92
C LYS A 36 11.32 -11.27 -0.85
N SER A 37 12.38 -10.51 -1.12
CA SER A 37 12.85 -9.46 -0.21
C SER A 37 11.80 -8.36 -0.04
N TYR A 38 11.15 -7.96 -1.14
CA TYR A 38 10.06 -6.98 -1.07
C TYR A 38 8.83 -7.52 -0.36
N ASP A 39 8.48 -8.80 -0.53
CA ASP A 39 7.39 -9.44 0.21
C ASP A 39 7.61 -9.40 1.72
N ARG A 40 8.84 -9.67 2.18
CA ARG A 40 9.18 -9.55 3.61
C ARG A 40 9.03 -8.13 4.12
N GLN A 41 9.49 -7.13 3.36
CA GLN A 41 9.32 -5.72 3.73
C GLN A 41 7.85 -5.32 3.83
N ILE A 42 7.03 -5.81 2.89
CA ILE A 42 5.57 -5.59 2.91
C ILE A 42 4.95 -6.21 4.16
N LEU A 43 5.31 -7.46 4.50
CA LEU A 43 4.85 -8.13 5.71
C LEU A 43 5.31 -7.41 7.00
N GLU A 44 6.54 -6.92 7.05
CA GLU A 44 7.04 -6.12 8.19
C GLU A 44 6.22 -4.83 8.39
N LEU A 45 5.87 -4.15 7.29
CA LEU A 45 4.99 -2.98 7.32
C LEU A 45 3.60 -3.33 7.82
N TYR A 46 3.01 -4.44 7.34
CA TYR A 46 1.72 -4.93 7.84
C TYR A 46 1.75 -5.23 9.34
N ASN A 47 2.79 -5.92 9.82
CA ASN A 47 2.97 -6.20 11.24
C ASN A 47 3.08 -4.92 12.06
N THR A 48 3.78 -3.91 11.54
CA THR A 48 3.93 -2.61 12.19
C THR A 48 2.59 -1.86 12.28
N ILE A 49 1.82 -1.85 11.19
CA ILE A 49 0.48 -1.26 11.16
C ILE A 49 -0.46 -2.00 12.12
N GLN A 50 -0.44 -3.34 12.12
CA GLN A 50 -1.25 -4.16 13.03
C GLN A 50 -0.94 -3.83 14.49
N LYS A 51 0.35 -3.76 14.84
CA LYS A 51 0.78 -3.40 16.19
C LYS A 51 0.27 -2.02 16.58
N LEU A 52 0.40 -1.03 15.68
CA LEU A 52 -0.12 0.32 15.94
C LEU A 52 -1.63 0.33 16.18
N ILE A 53 -2.40 -0.44 15.39
CA ILE A 53 -3.87 -0.56 15.55
C ILE A 53 -4.22 -1.18 16.91
N SER A 54 -3.56 -2.29 17.25
CA SER A 54 -3.79 -3.05 18.49
C SER A 54 -3.40 -2.25 19.73
N ASP A 55 -2.17 -1.71 19.76
CA ASP A 55 -1.63 -1.00 20.93
C ASP A 55 -2.42 0.28 21.27
N ASN A 56 -3.13 0.84 20.29
CA ASN A 56 -3.90 2.07 20.45
C ASN A 56 -5.41 1.83 20.46
N ASN A 57 -5.84 0.56 20.45
CA ASN A 57 -7.23 0.16 20.47
C ASN A 57 -8.07 0.91 19.40
N PHE A 58 -7.51 1.02 18.19
CA PHE A 58 -7.96 1.95 17.14
C PHE A 58 -9.43 1.72 16.75
N MET A 59 -9.90 0.47 16.84
CA MET A 59 -11.29 0.10 16.54
C MET A 59 -12.31 0.58 17.58
N ASN A 60 -11.89 0.73 18.83
CA ASN A 60 -12.75 1.13 19.93
C ASN A 60 -12.64 2.63 20.24
N ASN A 61 -11.48 3.24 19.97
CA ASN A 61 -11.26 4.66 20.18
C ASN A 61 -11.75 5.48 18.97
N LYS A 62 -13.04 5.80 18.92
CA LYS A 62 -13.66 6.52 17.79
C LYS A 62 -13.54 8.05 17.88
N ASN A 63 -12.88 8.57 18.92
CA ASN A 63 -12.81 10.00 19.20
C ASN A 63 -11.52 10.63 18.64
N TYR A 64 -11.17 10.32 17.38
CA TYR A 64 -10.08 10.99 16.68
C TYR A 64 -10.58 12.33 16.16
N LYS A 65 -10.25 13.42 16.86
CA LYS A 65 -10.64 14.79 16.50
C LYS A 65 -9.59 15.47 15.63
N THR A 66 -8.32 15.22 15.94
CA THR A 66 -7.21 15.81 15.19
C THR A 66 -6.81 14.85 14.07
N LEU A 67 -7.01 15.29 12.83
CA LEU A 67 -6.66 14.54 11.61
C LEU A 67 -5.71 15.37 10.74
N PRO A 68 -4.91 14.73 9.87
CA PRO A 68 -4.12 15.44 8.88
C PRO A 68 -5.00 16.32 7.97
N TYR A 69 -4.42 17.38 7.41
CA TYR A 69 -5.13 18.27 6.48
C TYR A 69 -5.78 17.48 5.34
N GLN A 70 -7.05 17.75 5.01
CA GLN A 70 -7.81 17.06 3.95
C GLN A 70 -7.94 15.55 4.13
N THR A 71 -7.86 15.06 5.38
CA THR A 71 -8.05 13.66 5.72
C THR A 71 -9.31 13.46 6.53
N GLU A 72 -10.05 12.40 6.21
CA GLU A 72 -11.19 11.92 6.98
C GLU A 72 -10.91 10.51 7.49
N ILE A 73 -11.54 10.14 8.60
CA ILE A 73 -11.52 8.79 9.15
C ILE A 73 -12.95 8.30 9.35
N ASN A 74 -13.27 7.14 8.77
CA ASN A 74 -14.57 6.50 8.88
C ASN A 74 -14.41 5.09 9.46
N PHE A 75 -15.43 4.64 10.20
CA PHE A 75 -15.51 3.31 10.77
C PHE A 75 -16.77 2.65 10.24
N GLY A 76 -16.64 1.45 9.68
CA GLY A 76 -17.78 0.79 9.05
C GLY A 76 -17.68 -0.74 9.06
N PRO A 77 -18.73 -1.44 8.59
CA PRO A 77 -20.00 -0.86 8.14
C PRO A 77 -20.91 -0.42 9.30
N ASP A 78 -20.74 -0.98 10.50
CA ASP A 78 -21.47 -0.59 11.71
C ASP A 78 -20.61 0.35 12.56
N SER A 79 -21.16 1.52 12.90
CA SER A 79 -20.48 2.50 13.75
C SER A 79 -20.28 2.01 15.19
N LYS A 80 -21.03 0.99 15.64
CA LYS A 80 -20.85 0.37 16.97
C LYS A 80 -19.83 -0.76 16.93
N ASN A 81 -19.92 -1.64 15.92
CA ASN A 81 -19.00 -2.78 15.74
C ASN A 81 -18.33 -2.72 14.35
N PRO A 82 -17.37 -1.82 14.14
CA PRO A 82 -16.74 -1.68 12.84
C PRO A 82 -15.92 -2.91 12.49
N GLN A 83 -15.96 -3.31 11.23
CA GLN A 83 -15.13 -4.35 10.62
C GLN A 83 -13.94 -3.75 9.88
N TYR A 84 -14.00 -2.45 9.56
CA TYR A 84 -12.90 -1.73 8.95
C TYR A 84 -12.78 -0.31 9.48
N VAL A 85 -11.57 0.23 9.32
CA VAL A 85 -11.28 1.66 9.40
C VAL A 85 -10.90 2.14 8.02
N GLU A 86 -11.41 3.29 7.64
CA GLU A 86 -11.19 3.91 6.34
C GLU A 86 -10.56 5.29 6.54
N LEU A 87 -9.44 5.53 5.89
CA LEU A 87 -8.81 6.84 5.80
C LEU A 87 -9.01 7.39 4.39
N ILE A 88 -9.64 8.54 4.27
CA ILE A 88 -9.85 9.21 2.98
C ILE A 88 -8.96 10.43 2.93
N LYS A 89 -8.12 10.54 1.90
CA LYS A 89 -7.31 11.73 1.62
C LYS A 89 -7.82 12.40 0.34
N HIS A 90 -8.18 13.67 0.44
CA HIS A 90 -8.60 14.48 -0.68
C HIS A 90 -7.43 15.33 -1.20
N ILE A 91 -7.23 15.35 -2.51
CA ILE A 91 -6.21 16.15 -3.21
C ILE A 91 -6.89 16.92 -4.33
N TYR A 92 -6.99 18.23 -4.20
CA TYR A 92 -7.57 19.08 -5.24
C TYR A 92 -6.54 19.39 -6.32
N ILE A 93 -6.83 18.99 -7.55
CA ILE A 93 -5.97 19.24 -8.72
C ILE A 93 -6.27 20.65 -9.24
N ARG A 94 -5.23 21.45 -9.49
CA ARG A 94 -5.34 22.85 -9.93
C ARG A 94 -4.71 23.05 -11.30
N ASP A 95 -5.24 24.00 -12.06
CA ASP A 95 -4.72 24.38 -13.37
C ASP A 95 -3.49 25.29 -13.22
N GLY A 96 -2.30 24.69 -13.11
CA GLY A 96 -1.05 25.41 -12.90
C GLY A 96 -0.81 25.88 -11.46
N LEU A 97 0.40 26.41 -11.21
CA LEU A 97 0.94 26.68 -9.87
C LEU A 97 0.18 27.78 -9.09
N PHE A 98 -0.46 28.72 -9.79
CA PHE A 98 -1.06 29.92 -9.18
C PHE A 98 -2.59 29.97 -9.27
N SER A 99 -3.24 28.97 -9.89
CA SER A 99 -4.69 28.96 -9.99
C SER A 99 -5.33 28.60 -8.66
N SER A 100 -6.35 29.36 -8.26
CA SER A 100 -7.19 29.06 -7.10
C SER A 100 -8.34 28.10 -7.43
N THR A 101 -8.60 27.85 -8.72
CA THR A 101 -9.77 27.07 -9.16
C THR A 101 -9.38 25.60 -9.31
N PRO A 102 -10.03 24.68 -8.56
CA PRO A 102 -9.84 23.25 -8.76
C PRO A 102 -10.36 22.81 -10.13
N VAL A 103 -9.58 22.02 -10.84
CA VAL A 103 -9.96 21.38 -12.13
C VAL A 103 -10.20 19.89 -11.99
N GLY A 104 -9.88 19.32 -10.83
CA GLY A 104 -10.20 17.94 -10.50
C GLY A 104 -10.00 17.64 -9.03
N LEU A 105 -10.28 16.40 -8.69
CA LEU A 105 -10.14 15.83 -7.36
C LEU A 105 -9.53 14.44 -7.50
N GLU A 106 -8.53 14.16 -6.67
CA GLU A 106 -8.02 12.82 -6.42
C GLU A 106 -8.34 12.44 -4.97
N GLU A 107 -9.00 11.31 -4.79
CA GLU A 107 -9.28 10.69 -3.50
C GLU A 107 -8.45 9.42 -3.37
N LYS A 108 -7.67 9.32 -2.29
CA LYS A 108 -7.02 8.07 -1.89
C LYS A 108 -7.70 7.55 -0.65
N ILE A 109 -8.35 6.40 -0.78
CA ILE A 109 -9.06 5.72 0.27
C ILE A 109 -8.26 4.50 0.67
N LEU A 110 -7.85 4.44 1.93
CA LEU A 110 -7.15 3.30 2.52
C LEU A 110 -8.08 2.66 3.53
N ARG A 111 -8.55 1.44 3.24
CA ARG A 111 -9.49 0.70 4.08
C ARG A 111 -8.81 -0.52 4.66
N ILE A 112 -8.72 -0.56 5.98
CA ILE A 112 -8.08 -1.62 6.76
C ILE A 112 -9.18 -2.44 7.42
N TYR A 113 -9.37 -3.67 6.96
CA TYR A 113 -10.28 -4.61 7.61
C TYR A 113 -9.54 -5.30 8.74
N THR A 114 -10.11 -5.24 9.94
CA THR A 114 -9.47 -5.75 11.14
C THR A 114 -10.49 -6.04 12.23
N ASN A 115 -10.17 -7.00 13.09
CA ASN A 115 -10.89 -7.24 14.34
C ASN A 115 -10.29 -6.48 15.54
N GLY A 116 -9.37 -5.55 15.30
CA GLY A 116 -8.63 -4.79 16.31
C GLY A 116 -7.28 -5.40 16.70
N ASN A 117 -7.08 -6.70 16.47
CA ASN A 117 -5.83 -7.40 16.78
C ASN A 117 -5.10 -7.86 15.52
N THR A 118 -5.84 -8.25 14.47
CA THR A 118 -5.30 -8.78 13.23
C THR A 118 -5.90 -8.09 12.02
N ILE A 119 -5.08 -7.78 11.03
CA ILE A 119 -5.53 -7.23 9.76
C ILE A 119 -5.95 -8.41 8.87
N THR A 120 -7.16 -8.39 8.35
CA THR A 120 -7.71 -9.48 7.53
C THR A 120 -7.75 -9.16 6.05
N LYS A 121 -7.77 -7.87 5.68
CA LYS A 121 -7.75 -7.40 4.30
C LYS A 121 -7.34 -5.93 4.27
N LEU A 122 -6.61 -5.52 3.25
CA LEU A 122 -6.35 -4.12 2.93
C LEU A 122 -6.93 -3.78 1.56
N GLU A 123 -7.64 -2.67 1.46
CA GLU A 123 -8.06 -2.09 0.18
C GLU A 123 -7.48 -0.68 0.05
N THR A 124 -6.87 -0.41 -1.10
CA THR A 124 -6.47 0.93 -1.53
C THR A 124 -7.30 1.30 -2.75
N ILE A 125 -8.06 2.37 -2.68
CA ILE A 125 -8.87 2.88 -3.79
C ILE A 125 -8.32 4.26 -4.14
N ILE A 126 -7.92 4.45 -5.38
CA ILE A 126 -7.51 5.74 -5.93
C ILE A 126 -8.58 6.13 -6.93
N GLN A 127 -9.27 7.23 -6.67
CA GLN A 127 -10.28 7.80 -7.54
C GLN A 127 -9.84 9.17 -8.02
N THR A 128 -9.83 9.40 -9.33
CA THR A 128 -9.63 10.72 -9.90
C THR A 128 -10.90 11.16 -10.61
N LYS A 129 -11.22 12.44 -10.51
CA LYS A 129 -12.32 13.08 -11.23
C LYS A 129 -11.84 14.38 -11.82
N ASN A 130 -11.95 14.51 -13.14
CA ASN A 130 -11.71 15.76 -13.84
C ASN A 130 -13.02 16.54 -13.96
N PHE A 131 -13.06 17.77 -13.46
CA PHE A 131 -14.28 18.58 -13.45
C PHE A 131 -14.61 19.20 -14.81
N LYS A 132 -13.62 19.33 -15.72
CA LYS A 132 -13.83 19.86 -17.07
C LYS A 132 -14.33 18.77 -18.01
N THR A 133 -13.64 17.63 -18.06
CA THR A 133 -13.96 16.53 -18.97
C THR A 133 -15.01 15.58 -18.41
N GLN A 134 -15.32 15.68 -17.10
CA GLN A 134 -16.18 14.73 -16.36
C GLN A 134 -15.63 13.30 -16.35
N GLU A 135 -14.36 13.11 -16.72
CA GLU A 135 -13.70 11.81 -16.68
C GLU A 135 -13.50 11.37 -15.24
N VAL A 136 -13.77 10.08 -14.98
CA VAL A 136 -13.57 9.43 -13.70
C VAL A 136 -12.72 8.19 -13.90
N GLU A 137 -11.60 8.13 -13.19
CA GLU A 137 -10.74 6.95 -13.14
C GLU A 137 -10.79 6.38 -11.72
N ASN A 138 -10.86 5.06 -11.61
CA ASN A 138 -10.81 4.38 -10.32
C ASN A 138 -9.92 3.15 -10.41
N VAL A 139 -8.89 3.12 -9.58
CA VAL A 139 -7.99 1.98 -9.40
C VAL A 139 -8.18 1.45 -7.99
N THR A 140 -8.57 0.19 -7.87
CA THR A 140 -8.68 -0.52 -6.60
C THR A 140 -7.60 -1.60 -6.54
N VAL A 141 -6.82 -1.57 -5.46
CA VAL A 141 -5.85 -2.61 -5.10
C VAL A 141 -6.34 -3.29 -3.84
N THR A 142 -6.52 -4.61 -3.89
CA THR A 142 -7.00 -5.40 -2.76
C THR A 142 -5.96 -6.45 -2.41
N ASP A 143 -5.45 -6.38 -1.17
CA ASP A 143 -4.67 -7.43 -0.54
C ASP A 143 -5.60 -8.24 0.40
N PRO A 144 -5.99 -9.47 0.00
CA PRO A 144 -6.89 -10.29 0.80
C PRO A 144 -6.19 -11.07 1.90
N SER A 145 -4.85 -11.10 1.96
CA SER A 145 -4.09 -11.89 2.93
C SER A 145 -2.84 -11.16 3.46
N PRO A 146 -2.98 -9.95 4.02
CA PRO A 146 -1.86 -9.07 4.39
C PRO A 146 -0.94 -9.63 5.49
N MET A 147 -1.36 -10.71 6.17
CA MET A 147 -0.59 -11.37 7.23
C MET A 147 0.19 -12.60 6.73
N THR A 148 0.23 -12.84 5.43
CA THR A 148 0.99 -13.94 4.82
C THR A 148 2.30 -13.45 4.19
N GLU A 149 3.25 -14.35 3.99
CA GLU A 149 4.56 -14.00 3.40
C GLU A 149 4.52 -13.73 1.90
N SER A 150 3.41 -14.01 1.22
CA SER A 150 3.28 -13.82 -0.23
C SER A 150 2.26 -12.73 -0.54
N THR A 151 2.55 -11.93 -1.56
CA THR A 151 1.64 -10.90 -2.08
C THR A 151 1.03 -11.30 -3.43
N ASP A 152 1.23 -12.53 -3.86
CA ASP A 152 0.83 -13.03 -5.18
C ASP A 152 -0.70 -12.97 -5.43
N ASP A 153 -1.50 -13.01 -4.36
CA ASP A 153 -2.96 -12.95 -4.40
C ASP A 153 -3.52 -11.52 -4.36
N VAL A 154 -2.66 -10.49 -4.24
CA VAL A 154 -3.07 -9.09 -4.38
C VAL A 154 -3.69 -8.88 -5.76
N THR A 155 -4.84 -8.21 -5.81
CA THR A 155 -5.58 -7.97 -7.05
C THR A 155 -5.68 -6.50 -7.40
N PHE A 156 -5.68 -6.22 -8.70
CA PHE A 156 -5.84 -4.88 -9.27
C PHE A 156 -7.10 -4.83 -10.12
N THR A 157 -7.95 -3.84 -9.86
CA THR A 157 -9.09 -3.49 -10.70
C THR A 157 -8.94 -2.05 -11.14
N HIS A 158 -9.06 -1.80 -12.43
CA HIS A 158 -9.01 -0.46 -13.00
C HIS A 158 -10.27 -0.22 -13.82
N SER A 159 -10.99 0.85 -13.50
CA SER A 159 -12.14 1.32 -14.26
C SER A 159 -11.94 2.76 -14.72
N TYR A 160 -12.36 3.04 -15.94
CA TYR A 160 -12.34 4.37 -16.56
C TYR A 160 -13.73 4.68 -17.10
N ASN A 161 -14.32 5.78 -16.65
CA ASN A 161 -15.71 6.18 -16.95
C ASN A 161 -16.72 5.04 -16.73
N GLY A 162 -16.56 4.31 -15.63
CA GLY A 162 -17.42 3.17 -15.25
C GLY A 162 -17.18 1.87 -16.03
N ARG A 163 -16.28 1.87 -17.03
CA ARG A 163 -15.91 0.66 -17.79
C ARG A 163 -14.66 0.03 -17.18
N LYS A 164 -14.72 -1.27 -16.87
CA LYS A 164 -13.54 -2.00 -16.37
C LYS A 164 -12.53 -2.18 -17.51
N VAL A 165 -11.33 -1.64 -17.31
CA VAL A 165 -10.16 -1.82 -18.19
C VAL A 165 -9.34 -3.03 -17.72
N ILE A 166 -9.25 -3.23 -16.41
CA ILE A 166 -8.64 -4.38 -15.76
C ILE A 166 -9.62 -4.86 -14.68
N ASP A 167 -9.90 -6.16 -14.62
CA ASP A 167 -10.78 -6.74 -13.61
C ASP A 167 -10.03 -7.81 -12.83
N GLN A 168 -9.83 -7.57 -11.52
CA GLN A 168 -9.25 -8.52 -10.56
C GLN A 168 -7.95 -9.22 -11.04
N LYS A 169 -7.08 -8.52 -11.76
CA LYS A 169 -5.79 -9.09 -12.19
C LYS A 169 -4.93 -9.34 -10.96
N LYS A 170 -4.45 -10.57 -10.77
CA LYS A 170 -3.57 -10.91 -9.64
C LYS A 170 -2.15 -10.40 -9.87
N LEU A 171 -1.44 -10.08 -8.79
CA LEU A 171 -0.03 -9.73 -8.83
C LEU A 171 0.82 -10.89 -9.36
N ALA A 172 0.42 -12.13 -9.06
CA ALA A 172 1.00 -13.36 -9.63
C ALA A 172 0.96 -13.42 -11.16
N ASP A 173 -0.01 -12.76 -11.79
CA ASP A 173 -0.19 -12.74 -13.25
C ASP A 173 0.54 -11.56 -13.91
N VAL A 174 1.19 -10.69 -13.11
CA VAL A 174 2.02 -9.60 -13.61
C VAL A 174 3.38 -10.16 -14.02
N LYS A 175 3.82 -9.77 -15.24
CA LYS A 175 5.13 -10.14 -15.78
C LYS A 175 6.23 -9.73 -14.82
N ASN A 176 7.19 -10.62 -14.62
CA ASN A 176 8.35 -10.38 -13.77
C ASN A 176 9.57 -11.06 -14.39
N THR A 177 10.13 -10.43 -15.42
CA THR A 177 11.28 -10.94 -16.18
C THR A 177 12.43 -9.93 -16.11
N THR A 178 13.63 -10.33 -16.52
CA THR A 178 14.83 -9.47 -16.49
C THR A 178 14.70 -8.19 -17.29
N ASP A 179 14.00 -8.26 -18.41
CA ASP A 179 13.68 -7.14 -19.29
C ASP A 179 12.46 -6.34 -18.81
N LEU A 180 11.58 -6.95 -18.01
CA LEU A 180 10.31 -6.35 -17.60
C LEU A 180 9.90 -6.80 -16.18
N PRO A 181 10.57 -6.31 -15.13
CA PRO A 181 10.34 -6.71 -13.73
C PRO A 181 9.13 -5.99 -13.11
N LEU A 182 8.01 -5.89 -13.84
CA LEU A 182 6.85 -5.07 -13.46
C LEU A 182 6.26 -5.45 -12.09
N ARG A 183 6.26 -6.74 -11.75
CA ARG A 183 5.78 -7.18 -10.44
C ARG A 183 6.62 -6.59 -9.31
N ASN A 184 7.95 -6.66 -9.44
CA ASN A 184 8.88 -6.07 -8.48
C ASN A 184 8.77 -4.54 -8.45
N GLU A 185 8.57 -3.90 -9.61
CA GLU A 185 8.33 -2.46 -9.70
C GLU A 185 7.06 -2.03 -8.95
N ILE A 186 5.96 -2.79 -9.08
CA ILE A 186 4.73 -2.51 -8.32
C ILE A 186 4.98 -2.60 -6.81
N LYS A 187 5.73 -3.61 -6.36
CA LYS A 187 6.06 -3.76 -4.92
C LYS A 187 6.84 -2.56 -4.40
N ILE A 188 7.92 -2.16 -5.09
CA ILE A 188 8.83 -1.10 -4.63
C ILE A 188 8.29 0.32 -4.88
N GLN A 189 7.60 0.57 -5.99
CA GLN A 189 7.14 1.91 -6.38
C GLN A 189 5.74 2.23 -5.84
N PHE A 190 4.93 1.21 -5.55
CA PHE A 190 3.55 1.42 -5.10
C PHE A 190 3.28 0.81 -3.73
N MET A 191 3.40 -0.51 -3.57
CA MET A 191 2.94 -1.18 -2.34
C MET A 191 3.68 -0.71 -1.09
N ILE A 192 5.01 -0.74 -1.12
CA ILE A 192 5.85 -0.32 0.02
C ILE A 192 5.62 1.17 0.36
N PRO A 193 5.68 2.13 -0.58
CA PRO A 193 5.36 3.52 -0.31
C PRO A 193 3.94 3.74 0.21
N ASN A 194 2.95 3.04 -0.36
CA ASN A 194 1.54 3.16 0.05
C ASN A 194 1.33 2.71 1.51
N LEU A 195 1.91 1.57 1.89
CA LEU A 195 1.88 1.08 3.28
C LEU A 195 2.65 2.00 4.24
N THR A 196 3.78 2.55 3.80
CA THR A 196 4.55 3.52 4.60
C THR A 196 3.74 4.79 4.86
N ILE A 197 3.05 5.32 3.84
CA ILE A 197 2.16 6.49 3.98
C ILE A 197 1.00 6.17 4.92
N LEU A 198 0.39 4.99 4.79
CA LEU A 198 -0.67 4.52 5.67
C LEU A 198 -0.21 4.49 7.13
N TYR A 199 0.93 3.86 7.41
CA TYR A 199 1.51 3.82 8.75
C TYR A 199 1.75 5.22 9.33
N ASN A 200 2.39 6.10 8.56
CA ASN A 200 2.69 7.47 9.01
C ASN A 200 1.42 8.27 9.32
N ASN A 201 0.37 8.13 8.50
CA ASN A 201 -0.91 8.78 8.75
C ASN A 201 -1.58 8.27 10.03
N LEU A 202 -1.61 6.95 10.23
CA LEU A 202 -2.15 6.36 11.45
C LEU A 202 -1.36 6.81 12.68
N LEU A 203 -0.03 6.82 12.61
CA LEU A 203 0.83 7.23 13.71
C LEU A 203 0.55 8.70 14.08
N LEU A 204 0.49 9.59 13.09
CA LEU A 204 0.19 10.99 13.30
C LEU A 204 -1.19 11.20 13.96
N ILE A 205 -2.20 10.44 13.54
CA ILE A 205 -3.54 10.46 14.15
C ILE A 205 -3.45 10.02 15.61
N VAL A 206 -2.78 8.90 15.90
CA VAL A 206 -2.61 8.40 17.28
C VAL A 206 -1.91 9.44 18.16
N GLU A 207 -0.77 9.97 17.72
CA GLU A 207 0.06 10.87 18.52
C GLU A 207 -0.62 12.21 18.79
N SER A 208 -1.25 12.79 17.77
CA SER A 208 -1.93 14.08 17.89
C SER A 208 -3.08 14.01 18.89
N ASN A 209 -3.84 12.92 18.88
CA ASN A 209 -4.97 12.76 19.78
C ASN A 209 -4.53 12.34 21.20
N LYS A 210 -3.44 11.58 21.37
CA LYS A 210 -2.87 11.30 22.71
C LYS A 210 -2.41 12.55 23.44
N LYS A 211 -1.81 13.50 22.73
CA LYS A 211 -1.34 14.76 23.31
C LYS A 211 -2.51 15.62 23.81
N GLU A 212 -3.57 15.71 23.02
CA GLU A 212 -4.78 16.47 23.38
C GLU A 212 -5.40 15.99 24.71
N TYR A 213 -5.51 14.67 24.92
CA TYR A 213 -6.03 14.12 26.19
C TYR A 213 -5.17 14.52 27.39
N LYS A 214 -3.83 14.42 27.28
CA LYS A 214 -2.93 14.83 28.37
C LYS A 214 -3.07 16.31 28.70
N ASP A 215 -3.17 17.17 27.70
CA ASP A 215 -3.31 18.61 27.91
C ASP A 215 -4.66 18.98 28.55
N LEU A 216 -5.73 18.25 28.21
CA LEU A 216 -7.05 18.40 28.86
C LEU A 216 -7.03 17.93 30.32
N ASP A 217 -6.41 16.80 30.61
CA ASP A 217 -6.29 16.26 31.97
C ASP A 217 -5.46 17.19 32.87
N ILE A 218 -4.40 17.80 32.34
CA ILE A 218 -3.61 18.83 33.04
C ILE A 218 -4.49 20.04 33.36
N LYS A 219 -5.22 20.57 32.37
CA LYS A 219 -6.13 21.72 32.58
C LYS A 219 -7.22 21.41 33.61
N MET A 220 -7.81 20.22 33.56
CA MET A 220 -8.81 19.76 34.52
C MET A 220 -8.21 19.65 35.93
N THR A 221 -7.04 19.04 36.05
CA THR A 221 -6.32 18.91 37.32
C THR A 221 -6.01 20.27 37.93
N ASP A 222 -5.54 21.22 37.13
CA ASP A 222 -5.26 22.59 37.58
C ASP A 222 -6.52 23.34 38.00
N PHE A 223 -7.63 23.13 37.29
CA PHE A 223 -8.94 23.66 37.69
C PHE A 223 -9.37 23.10 39.05
N LEU A 224 -9.30 21.77 39.25
CA LEU A 224 -9.66 21.11 40.50
C LEU A 224 -8.76 21.56 41.66
N LYS A 225 -7.44 21.72 41.44
CA LYS A 225 -6.50 22.26 42.45
C LYS A 225 -6.86 23.67 42.89
N LYS A 226 -7.34 24.52 41.98
CA LYS A 226 -7.83 25.86 42.32
C LYS A 226 -9.13 25.81 43.11
N ALA A 227 -10.01 24.87 42.78
CA ALA A 227 -11.32 24.73 43.42
C ALA A 227 -11.26 24.26 44.89
N ILE A 228 -10.17 23.62 45.32
CA ILE A 228 -9.97 23.19 46.72
C ILE A 228 -9.29 24.24 47.61
N GLN A 229 -8.90 25.40 47.06
CA GLN A 229 -8.29 26.50 47.83
C GLN A 229 -9.35 27.38 48.52
N TYR A 230 -10.25 26.75 49.29
CA TYR A 230 -11.14 27.42 50.23
C TYR A 230 -10.58 27.38 51.65
#